data_AF-A0A838T0B3-F1
#
_entry.id   AF-A0A838T0B3-F1
#
_cell.length_a   1.000
_cell.length_b   1.000
_cell.length_c   1.000
_cell.angle_alpha   90.00
_cell.angle_beta   90.00
_cell.angle_gamma   90.00
#
_symmetry.space_group_name_H-M   'P 1'
#
loop_
_entity.id
_entity.type
_entity.pdbx_description
1 polymer ?
#
loop_
_entity_poly.entity_id
_entity_poly.type
_entity_poly.pdbx_seq_one_letter_code
_entity_poly.pdbx_strand_id
1 'polypeptide(L)'
;MTASPAVHPAKKSGQPLITLRVLGGLQLLRVADGKSERLPIQPKRAALLAYLALHCADGPCARETLLPVFWPEVTEARARGALRKAIHELRAVVGEDVIQSTGSDQLTMCFDRLDCDASQFVQHLANGAVLAAVSIYTGNFFDGYAPPEGTLERWVSKQRGLFRARAYGATVLLATEEKRKGAWEPALFWARRAEDLAEDPEEAARLVMSILERSGNRAAALSRYASLTAELSEEFEIGPSPETQALAAKVRTPIRPLPSVTDERIDGSDFFKNIVEGAFDVIYCTDAKGFFTYGNPAGARVLGCSREQLIGRLYLDFVRPEYRNAMLEFYLRQIQQNIPITYYEFPVLRKDGKVVWLGQNVQLMEENGRPVGLRAIARDVTAKKVAEQLEESGRVARGRAS
;
A
#
# COMPACT_ATOMS: atom_id res chain seq x y z
N MET A 1 30.86 -7.74 10.42
CA MET A 1 30.98 -6.28 10.68
C MET A 1 29.76 -5.63 10.07
N THR A 2 28.75 -5.44 10.91
CA THR A 2 27.40 -4.98 10.57
C THR A 2 27.34 -3.46 10.65
N ALA A 3 27.05 -2.78 9.53
CA ALA A 3 26.74 -1.37 9.53
C ALA A 3 25.28 -1.16 9.97
N SER A 4 25.12 -0.46 11.09
CA SER A 4 23.84 -0.04 11.67
C SER A 4 23.18 1.03 10.79
N PRO A 5 21.85 1.03 10.57
CA PRO A 5 21.18 2.14 9.91
C PRO A 5 21.17 3.35 10.86
N ALA A 6 21.71 4.48 10.40
CA ALA A 6 21.76 5.71 11.16
C ALA A 6 20.35 6.26 11.42
N VAL A 7 19.85 6.06 12.64
CA VAL A 7 18.71 6.78 13.20
C VAL A 7 19.04 8.27 13.18
N HIS A 8 18.32 9.03 12.36
CA HIS A 8 18.51 10.49 12.25
C HIS A 8 18.14 11.16 13.59
N PRO A 9 18.95 12.11 14.10
CA PRO A 9 18.67 12.78 15.36
C PRO A 9 17.43 13.68 15.23
N ALA A 10 16.69 13.80 16.35
CA ALA A 10 15.50 14.63 16.46
C ALA A 10 15.75 16.08 15.99
N LYS A 11 14.83 16.59 15.14
CA LYS A 11 14.80 17.97 14.62
C LYS A 11 15.04 18.98 15.73
N LYS A 12 16.13 19.76 15.66
CA LYS A 12 16.39 20.89 16.57
C LYS A 12 15.29 21.94 16.42
N SER A 13 14.55 22.17 17.49
CA SER A 13 13.50 23.19 17.61
C SER A 13 14.09 24.60 17.52
N GLY A 14 13.62 25.41 16.56
CA GLY A 14 13.80 26.87 16.59
C GLY A 14 14.27 27.54 15.30
N GLN A 15 14.57 26.81 14.21
CA GLN A 15 14.95 27.42 12.93
C GLN A 15 13.93 27.15 11.82
N PRO A 16 13.73 28.11 10.90
CA PRO A 16 12.74 27.98 9.83
C PRO A 16 13.07 26.81 8.91
N LEU A 17 12.10 25.93 8.70
CA LEU A 17 12.17 24.84 7.72
C LEU A 17 11.78 25.39 6.34
N ILE A 18 12.60 25.12 5.33
CA ILE A 18 12.25 25.43 3.94
C ILE A 18 11.51 24.23 3.36
N THR A 19 10.34 24.45 2.79
CA THR A 19 9.56 23.39 2.12
C THR A 19 9.45 23.69 0.63
N LEU A 20 9.99 22.80 -0.19
CA LEU A 20 9.86 22.80 -1.65
C LEU A 20 8.77 21.80 -2.05
N ARG A 21 7.70 22.30 -2.69
CA ARG A 21 6.65 21.48 -3.29
C ARG A 21 6.74 21.56 -4.81
N VAL A 22 7.04 20.43 -5.44
CA VAL A 22 7.23 20.28 -6.89
C VAL A 22 6.39 19.14 -7.48
N LEU A 23 5.64 18.36 -6.70
CA LEU A 23 4.73 17.31 -7.18
C LEU A 23 3.28 17.80 -7.22
N GLY A 24 2.84 18.32 -8.38
CA GLY A 24 1.53 18.97 -8.57
C GLY A 24 1.57 20.49 -8.55
N GLY A 25 2.76 21.08 -8.70
CA GLY A 25 2.92 22.52 -8.85
C GLY A 25 4.35 22.97 -8.62
N LEU A 26 4.53 24.25 -8.30
CA LEU A 26 5.80 24.83 -7.88
C LEU A 26 5.57 25.85 -6.76
N GLN A 27 5.96 25.48 -5.54
CA GLN A 27 5.90 26.33 -4.36
C GLN A 27 7.15 26.19 -3.51
N LEU A 28 7.63 27.32 -2.98
CA LEU A 28 8.68 27.36 -1.99
C LEU A 28 8.12 28.09 -0.76
N LEU A 29 8.14 27.42 0.38
CA LEU A 29 7.59 27.92 1.63
C LEU A 29 8.68 27.99 2.69
N ARG A 30 8.60 29.00 3.55
CA ARG A 30 9.32 29.06 4.82
C ARG A 30 8.32 28.76 5.93
N VAL A 31 8.59 27.72 6.71
CA VAL A 31 7.75 27.30 7.83
C VAL A 31 8.50 27.60 9.13
N ALA A 32 7.96 28.51 9.94
CA ALA A 32 8.50 28.87 11.24
C ALA A 32 7.34 29.08 12.23
N ASP A 33 7.44 28.53 13.43
CA ASP A 33 6.48 28.72 14.52
C ASP A 33 5.01 28.48 14.10
N GLY A 34 4.78 27.46 13.27
CA GLY A 34 3.46 27.09 12.77
C GLY A 34 2.90 28.00 11.66
N LYS A 35 3.64 29.02 11.22
CA LYS A 35 3.28 29.90 10.10
C LYS A 35 4.06 29.50 8.84
N SER A 36 3.37 29.57 7.70
CA SER A 36 3.94 29.29 6.38
C SER A 36 3.93 30.56 5.53
N GLU A 37 5.10 30.97 5.07
CA GLU A 37 5.30 32.12 4.17
C GLU A 37 5.73 31.63 2.79
N ARG A 38 5.12 32.14 1.72
CA ARG A 38 5.54 31.81 0.35
C ARG A 38 6.73 32.68 -0.07
N LEU A 39 7.82 32.03 -0.45
CA LEU A 39 9.02 32.68 -0.93
C LEU A 39 9.01 32.81 -2.46
N PRO A 40 9.48 33.94 -3.02
CA PRO A 40 9.63 34.09 -4.46
C PRO A 40 10.80 33.22 -4.95
N ILE A 41 10.56 32.43 -6.00
CA ILE A 41 11.61 31.65 -6.65
C ILE A 41 11.36 31.58 -8.16
N GLN A 42 12.42 31.79 -8.93
CA GLN A 42 12.38 31.60 -10.38
C GLN A 42 12.34 30.09 -10.71
N PRO A 43 11.52 29.64 -11.69
CA PRO A 43 11.37 28.21 -11.99
C PRO A 43 12.68 27.47 -12.27
N LYS A 44 13.61 28.07 -13.02
CA LYS A 44 14.94 27.48 -13.28
C LYS A 44 15.76 27.25 -12.00
N ARG A 45 15.66 28.17 -11.03
CA ARG A 45 16.34 28.04 -9.72
C ARG A 45 15.65 27.02 -8.84
N ALA A 46 14.32 26.93 -8.89
CA ALA A 46 13.60 25.85 -8.22
C ALA A 46 13.97 24.47 -8.79
N ALA A 47 14.11 24.35 -10.11
CA ALA A 47 14.58 23.13 -10.75
C ALA A 47 16.00 22.76 -10.30
N LEU A 48 16.90 23.74 -10.13
CA LEU A 48 18.23 23.53 -9.56
C LEU A 48 18.16 23.03 -8.12
N LEU A 49 17.31 23.65 -7.28
CA LEU A 49 17.10 23.21 -5.90
C LEU A 49 16.53 21.78 -5.83
N ALA A 50 15.54 21.47 -6.67
CA ALA A 50 14.96 20.12 -6.77
C ALA A 50 15.99 19.09 -7.28
N TYR A 51 16.82 19.45 -8.25
CA TYR A 51 17.91 18.62 -8.72
C TYR A 51 18.86 18.27 -7.58
N LEU A 52 19.33 19.29 -6.84
CA LEU A 52 20.20 19.08 -5.68
C LEU A 52 19.50 18.22 -4.61
N ALA A 53 18.23 18.47 -4.31
CA ALA A 53 17.49 17.69 -3.31
C ALA A 53 17.36 16.21 -3.69
N LEU A 54 17.30 15.88 -4.99
CA LEU A 54 17.19 14.51 -5.48
C LEU A 54 18.55 13.80 -5.59
N HIS A 55 19.61 14.51 -6.00
CA HIS A 55 20.92 13.91 -6.25
C HIS A 55 21.84 13.97 -5.03
N CYS A 56 21.60 14.90 -4.09
CA CYS A 56 22.38 14.99 -2.86
C CYS A 56 21.85 14.08 -1.74
N ALA A 57 20.74 13.36 -1.96
CA ALA A 57 20.16 12.49 -0.95
C ALA A 57 21.10 11.33 -0.57
N ASP A 58 21.87 10.83 -1.54
CA ASP A 58 22.80 9.70 -1.38
C ASP A 58 24.26 10.13 -1.21
N GLY A 59 24.56 11.44 -1.15
CA GLY A 59 25.91 11.96 -1.00
C GLY A 59 26.15 13.35 -1.63
N PRO A 60 27.39 13.84 -1.70
CA PRO A 60 27.69 15.13 -2.34
C PRO A 60 27.46 15.11 -3.85
N CYS A 61 26.93 16.21 -4.39
CA CYS A 61 26.77 16.41 -5.84
C CYS A 61 27.92 17.24 -6.41
N ALA A 62 28.57 16.73 -7.45
CA ALA A 62 29.63 17.45 -8.15
C ALA A 62 29.05 18.62 -8.98
N ARG A 63 29.71 19.76 -8.97
CA ARG A 63 29.25 20.93 -9.74
C ARG A 63 29.26 20.67 -11.25
N GLU A 64 30.19 19.84 -11.71
CA GLU A 64 30.37 19.51 -13.13
C GLU A 64 29.17 18.77 -13.73
N THR A 65 28.41 17.99 -12.94
CA THR A 65 27.21 17.30 -13.42
C THR A 65 26.02 18.25 -13.65
N LEU A 66 26.01 19.39 -12.98
CA LEU A 66 24.97 20.42 -13.09
C LEU A 66 25.12 21.27 -14.35
N LEU A 67 26.37 21.56 -14.76
CA LEU A 67 26.66 22.47 -15.86
C LEU A 67 25.97 22.07 -17.18
N PRO A 68 26.09 20.82 -17.69
CA PRO A 68 25.48 20.44 -18.96
C PRO A 68 23.95 20.40 -18.90
N VAL A 69 23.36 20.29 -17.71
CA VAL A 69 21.90 20.28 -17.53
C VAL A 69 21.34 21.70 -17.57
N PHE A 70 21.93 22.62 -16.82
CA PHE A 70 21.38 23.96 -16.62
C PHE A 70 21.93 25.02 -17.56
N TRP A 71 23.13 24.83 -18.11
CA TRP A 71 23.81 25.78 -19.00
C TRP A 71 24.58 25.06 -20.13
N PRO A 72 23.90 24.31 -21.01
CA PRO A 72 24.56 23.55 -22.08
C PRO A 72 25.23 24.44 -23.14
N GLU A 73 24.66 25.62 -23.43
CA GLU A 73 25.06 26.48 -24.56
C GLU A 73 26.21 27.46 -24.27
N VAL A 74 26.86 27.35 -23.12
CA VAL A 74 27.93 28.29 -22.73
C VAL A 74 29.22 27.57 -22.41
N THR A 75 30.34 28.29 -22.52
CA THR A 75 31.64 27.77 -22.13
C THR A 75 31.64 27.37 -20.65
N GLU A 76 32.42 26.36 -20.30
CA GLU A 76 32.50 25.80 -18.95
C GLU A 76 32.82 26.86 -17.88
N ALA A 77 33.71 27.82 -18.19
CA ALA A 77 34.02 28.94 -17.30
C ALA A 77 32.79 29.85 -17.04
N ARG A 78 32.01 30.15 -18.08
CA ARG A 78 30.76 30.92 -17.95
C ARG A 78 29.68 30.12 -17.22
N ALA A 79 29.58 28.82 -17.46
CA ALA A 79 28.65 27.93 -16.77
C ALA A 79 28.96 27.87 -15.26
N ARG A 80 30.23 27.70 -14.87
CA ARG A 80 30.66 27.74 -13.46
C ARG A 80 30.35 29.09 -12.80
N GLY A 81 30.56 30.20 -13.52
CA GLY A 81 30.20 31.53 -13.06
C GLY A 81 28.68 31.69 -12.82
N ALA A 82 27.87 31.21 -13.76
CA ALA A 82 26.41 31.24 -13.67
C ALA A 82 25.88 30.35 -12.54
N LEU A 83 26.46 29.16 -12.35
CA LEU A 83 26.15 28.28 -11.22
C LEU A 83 26.46 28.95 -9.88
N ARG A 84 27.65 29.55 -9.74
CA ARG A 84 28.02 30.28 -8.51
C ARG A 84 27.01 31.38 -8.18
N LYS A 85 26.61 32.17 -9.17
CA LYS A 85 25.60 33.22 -9.02
C LYS A 85 24.24 32.62 -8.61
N ALA A 86 23.79 31.56 -9.29
CA ALA A 86 22.52 30.91 -8.98
C ALA A 86 22.47 30.31 -7.57
N ILE A 87 23.57 29.71 -7.09
CA ILE A 87 23.68 29.19 -5.73
C ILE A 87 23.67 30.32 -4.69
N HIS A 88 24.38 31.41 -4.95
CA HIS A 88 24.35 32.59 -4.07
C HIS A 88 22.93 33.18 -3.95
N GLU A 89 22.23 33.32 -5.07
CA GLU A 89 20.84 33.80 -5.09
C GLU A 89 19.87 32.82 -4.42
N LEU A 90 20.07 31.51 -4.58
CA LEU A 90 19.28 30.51 -3.86
C LEU A 90 19.49 30.62 -2.36
N ARG A 91 20.74 30.70 -1.88
CA ARG A 91 21.07 30.83 -0.46
C ARG A 91 20.48 32.10 0.16
N ALA A 92 20.42 33.20 -0.59
CA ALA A 92 19.73 34.42 -0.12
C ALA A 92 18.24 34.19 0.15
N VAL A 93 17.60 33.25 -0.56
CA VAL A 93 16.17 32.91 -0.38
C VAL A 93 15.98 31.80 0.66
N VAL A 94 16.69 30.67 0.52
CA VAL A 94 16.47 29.48 1.37
C VAL A 94 17.32 29.49 2.66
N GLY A 95 18.33 30.35 2.74
CA GLY A 95 19.33 30.37 3.81
C GLY A 95 20.63 29.66 3.42
N GLU A 96 21.76 30.18 3.90
CA GLU A 96 23.11 29.63 3.65
C GLU A 96 23.26 28.18 4.11
N ASP A 97 22.57 27.81 5.19
CA ASP A 97 22.68 26.48 5.79
C ASP A 97 22.00 25.36 5.00
N VAL A 98 21.10 25.69 4.06
CA VAL A 98 20.37 24.69 3.25
C VAL A 98 21.27 24.07 2.18
N ILE A 99 22.09 24.89 1.50
CA ILE A 99 22.98 24.45 0.44
C ILE A 99 24.42 24.68 0.90
N GLN A 100 25.12 23.62 1.26
CA GLN A 100 26.50 23.70 1.75
C GLN A 100 27.50 23.38 0.63
N SER A 101 28.65 24.05 0.65
CA SER A 101 29.76 23.72 -0.26
C SER A 101 30.74 22.81 0.48
N THR A 102 31.02 21.64 -0.07
CA THR A 102 32.09 20.76 0.44
C THR A 102 33.29 20.86 -0.51
N GLY A 103 34.34 21.54 -0.07
CA GLY A 103 35.48 21.86 -0.92
C GLY A 103 35.15 22.84 -2.06
N SER A 104 35.96 22.81 -3.12
CA SER A 104 35.83 23.73 -4.27
C SER A 104 34.79 23.29 -5.30
N ASP A 105 34.45 22.00 -5.34
CA ASP A 105 33.72 21.41 -6.48
C ASP A 105 32.47 20.60 -6.13
N GLN A 106 32.13 20.44 -4.85
CA GLN A 106 30.93 19.70 -4.45
C GLN A 106 29.92 20.55 -3.69
N LEU A 107 28.66 20.19 -3.85
CA LEU A 107 27.52 20.76 -3.15
C LEU A 107 26.82 19.66 -2.36
N THR A 108 26.34 20.02 -1.18
CA THR A 108 25.64 19.14 -0.23
C THR A 108 24.39 19.86 0.26
N MET A 109 23.38 19.09 0.67
CA MET A 109 22.09 19.62 1.14
C MET A 109 21.86 19.27 2.60
N CYS A 110 21.38 20.23 3.39
CA CYS A 110 20.96 19.99 4.77
C CYS A 110 19.46 19.60 4.79
N PHE A 111 19.18 18.30 4.79
CA PHE A 111 17.81 17.76 4.81
C PHE A 111 17.07 18.00 6.14
N ASP A 112 17.78 18.36 7.21
CA ASP A 112 17.14 18.83 8.46
C ASP A 112 16.45 20.20 8.28
N ARG A 113 16.83 20.95 7.23
CA ARG A 113 16.37 22.32 6.97
C ARG A 113 15.66 22.48 5.62
N LEU A 114 15.74 21.48 4.75
CA LEU A 114 14.97 21.42 3.50
C LEU A 114 14.05 20.20 3.49
N ASP A 115 12.77 20.47 3.38
CA ASP A 115 11.72 19.50 3.11
C ASP A 115 11.33 19.55 1.63
N CYS A 116 11.73 18.55 0.84
CA CYS A 116 11.38 18.45 -0.57
C CYS A 116 10.38 17.30 -0.77
N ASP A 117 9.20 17.57 -1.34
CA ASP A 117 8.19 16.53 -1.58
C ASP A 117 8.68 15.43 -2.53
N ALA A 118 9.42 15.79 -3.58
CA ALA A 118 10.00 14.82 -4.53
C ALA A 118 11.00 13.88 -3.86
N SER A 119 11.87 14.38 -2.98
CA SER A 119 12.82 13.55 -2.23
C SER A 119 12.10 12.68 -1.18
N GLN A 120 11.11 13.23 -0.47
CA GLN A 120 10.27 12.47 0.46
C GLN A 120 9.51 11.35 -0.24
N PHE A 121 8.95 11.60 -1.42
CA PHE A 121 8.24 10.60 -2.21
C PHE A 121 9.13 9.38 -2.48
N VAL A 122 10.36 9.61 -2.95
CA VAL A 122 11.33 8.53 -3.20
C VAL A 122 11.69 7.80 -1.91
N GLN A 123 11.94 8.53 -0.82
CA GLN A 123 12.29 7.94 0.47
C GLN A 123 11.15 7.10 1.07
N HIS A 124 9.90 7.56 0.95
CA HIS A 124 8.74 6.80 1.41
C HIS A 124 8.58 5.49 0.64
N LEU A 125 8.77 5.49 -0.68
CA LEU A 125 8.75 4.26 -1.47
C LEU A 125 9.89 3.32 -1.08
N ALA A 126 11.11 3.83 -0.88
CA ALA A 126 12.27 3.03 -0.46
C ALA A 126 12.04 2.35 0.91
N ASN A 127 11.31 3.01 1.81
CA ASN A 127 10.99 2.50 3.13
C ASN A 127 9.69 1.64 3.18
N GLY A 128 9.05 1.38 2.04
CA GLY A 128 7.77 0.65 1.99
C GLY A 128 6.55 1.43 2.51
N ALA A 129 6.68 2.73 2.78
CA ALA A 129 5.60 3.61 3.22
C ALA A 129 4.75 4.10 2.03
N VAL A 130 4.15 3.16 1.29
CA VAL A 130 3.50 3.40 -0.01
C VAL A 130 2.36 4.42 0.07
N LEU A 131 1.51 4.34 1.11
CA LEU A 131 0.41 5.28 1.30
C LEU A 131 0.91 6.73 1.50
N ALA A 132 1.98 6.91 2.26
CA ALA A 132 2.58 8.23 2.50
C ALA A 132 3.16 8.82 1.21
N ALA A 133 3.83 8.00 0.39
CA ALA A 133 4.34 8.43 -0.91
C ALA A 133 3.21 8.94 -1.82
N VAL A 134 2.15 8.13 -2.01
CA VAL A 134 1.05 8.48 -2.90
C VAL A 134 0.26 9.70 -2.43
N SER A 135 0.18 9.92 -1.11
CA SER A 135 -0.49 11.09 -0.52
C SER A 135 0.23 12.41 -0.81
N ILE A 136 1.55 12.36 -0.97
CA ILE A 136 2.37 13.54 -1.28
C ILE A 136 2.35 13.85 -2.80
N TYR A 137 2.12 12.84 -3.65
CA TYR A 137 2.04 13.03 -5.10
C TYR A 137 0.70 13.66 -5.51
N THR A 138 0.63 14.99 -5.59
CA THR A 138 -0.63 15.69 -5.96
C THR A 138 -0.78 16.01 -7.45
N GLY A 139 0.26 15.81 -8.25
CA GLY A 139 0.26 16.01 -9.69
C GLY A 139 1.65 15.88 -10.29
N ASN A 140 1.81 16.29 -11.55
CA ASN A 140 3.06 16.11 -12.27
C ASN A 140 4.22 16.90 -11.63
N PHE A 141 5.44 16.36 -11.77
CA PHE A 141 6.65 17.07 -11.36
C PHE A 141 6.76 18.41 -12.11
N PHE A 142 6.87 19.51 -11.39
CA PHE A 142 6.82 20.88 -11.92
C PHE A 142 5.58 21.12 -12.80
N ASP A 143 4.40 20.81 -12.29
CA ASP A 143 3.16 21.03 -13.03
C ASP A 143 2.98 22.51 -13.43
N GLY A 144 2.52 22.74 -14.65
CA GLY A 144 2.39 24.08 -15.25
C GLY A 144 3.70 24.79 -15.64
N TYR A 145 4.88 24.22 -15.37
CA TYR A 145 6.16 24.79 -15.81
C TYR A 145 6.70 24.07 -17.06
N ALA A 146 6.92 24.79 -18.15
CA ALA A 146 7.61 24.28 -19.34
C ALA A 146 9.02 24.88 -19.41
N PRO A 147 10.10 24.12 -19.12
CA PRO A 147 11.46 24.60 -19.33
C PRO A 147 11.74 24.89 -20.81
N PRO A 148 12.66 25.82 -21.13
CA PRO A 148 13.13 26.01 -22.50
C PRO A 148 13.73 24.73 -23.08
N GLU A 149 13.60 24.54 -24.38
CA GLU A 149 14.16 23.39 -25.11
C GLU A 149 15.65 23.22 -24.80
N GLY A 150 16.06 21.98 -24.53
CA GLY A 150 17.43 21.63 -24.19
C GLY A 150 17.55 20.57 -23.11
N THR A 151 18.69 20.52 -22.44
CA THR A 151 18.98 19.47 -21.45
C THR A 151 18.12 19.58 -20.19
N LEU A 152 17.75 20.79 -19.78
CA LEU A 152 16.88 20.99 -18.62
C LEU A 152 15.45 20.48 -18.88
N GLU A 153 14.89 20.77 -20.06
CA GLU A 153 13.58 20.26 -20.48
C GLU A 153 13.59 18.72 -20.45
N ARG A 154 14.58 18.09 -21.10
CA ARG A 154 14.73 16.63 -21.10
C ARG A 154 14.85 16.04 -19.69
N TRP A 155 15.57 16.71 -18.79
CA TRP A 155 15.67 16.28 -17.40
C TRP A 155 14.33 16.38 -16.67
N VAL A 156 13.60 17.49 -16.79
CA VAL A 156 12.26 17.65 -16.17
C VAL A 156 11.28 16.62 -16.73
N SER A 157 11.24 16.45 -18.05
CA SER A 157 10.39 15.48 -18.74
C SER A 157 10.70 14.05 -18.28
N LYS A 158 11.98 13.68 -18.13
CA LYS A 158 12.39 12.40 -17.54
C LYS A 158 11.91 12.23 -16.10
N GLN A 159 12.05 13.26 -15.25
CA GLN A 159 11.58 13.18 -13.87
C GLN A 159 10.06 13.05 -13.79
N ARG A 160 9.30 13.75 -14.64
CA ARG A 160 7.84 13.60 -14.73
C ARG A 160 7.44 12.15 -14.98
N GLY A 161 8.02 11.52 -16.00
CA GLY A 161 7.77 10.10 -16.30
C GLY A 161 8.14 9.19 -15.12
N LEU A 162 9.32 9.39 -14.52
CA LEU A 162 9.77 8.59 -13.38
C LEU A 162 8.86 8.70 -12.15
N PHE A 163 8.43 9.91 -11.78
CA PHE A 163 7.52 10.11 -10.65
C PHE A 163 6.13 9.56 -10.95
N ARG A 164 5.60 9.79 -12.17
CA ARG A 164 4.31 9.27 -12.61
C ARG A 164 4.27 7.74 -12.61
N ALA A 165 5.27 7.09 -13.20
CA ALA A 165 5.36 5.63 -13.23
C ALA A 165 5.47 5.01 -11.82
N ARG A 166 6.22 5.64 -10.91
CA ARG A 166 6.30 5.20 -9.51
C ARG A 166 4.98 5.40 -8.77
N ALA A 167 4.30 6.52 -9.00
CA ALA A 167 3.01 6.80 -8.39
C ALA A 167 1.94 5.81 -8.89
N TYR A 168 1.95 5.49 -10.19
CA TYR A 168 1.12 4.44 -10.80
C TYR A 168 1.37 3.07 -10.16
N GLY A 169 2.63 2.62 -10.08
CA GLY A 169 2.94 1.33 -9.44
C GLY A 169 2.50 1.27 -7.98
N ALA A 170 2.66 2.38 -7.25
CA ALA A 170 2.23 2.50 -5.86
C ALA A 170 0.71 2.45 -5.70
N THR A 171 -0.06 3.11 -6.56
CA THR A 171 -1.54 3.07 -6.53
C THR A 171 -2.08 1.71 -6.95
N VAL A 172 -1.46 1.03 -7.93
CA VAL A 172 -1.78 -0.36 -8.29
C VAL A 172 -1.56 -1.32 -7.12
N LEU A 173 -0.45 -1.16 -6.39
CA LEU A 173 -0.15 -1.97 -5.21
C LEU A 173 -1.22 -1.77 -4.12
N LEU A 174 -1.56 -0.50 -3.80
CA LEU A 174 -2.62 -0.17 -2.83
C LEU A 174 -3.97 -0.74 -3.27
N ALA A 175 -4.35 -0.57 -4.54
CA ALA A 175 -5.59 -1.12 -5.10
C ALA A 175 -5.64 -2.65 -4.97
N THR A 176 -4.54 -3.32 -5.28
CA THR A 176 -4.45 -4.80 -5.21
C THR A 176 -4.49 -5.32 -3.78
N GLU A 177 -3.87 -4.60 -2.84
CA GLU A 177 -3.90 -4.91 -1.41
C GLU A 177 -5.32 -4.79 -0.84
N GLU A 178 -6.00 -3.67 -1.10
CA GLU A 178 -7.38 -3.45 -0.67
C GLU A 178 -8.34 -4.43 -1.33
N LYS A 179 -8.12 -4.77 -2.61
CA LYS A 179 -8.84 -5.83 -3.31
C LYS A 179 -8.67 -7.19 -2.64
N ARG A 180 -7.47 -7.51 -2.12
CA ARG A 180 -7.20 -8.77 -1.40
C ARG A 180 -7.90 -8.83 -0.04
N LYS A 181 -8.00 -7.68 0.65
CA LYS A 181 -8.76 -7.51 1.90
C LYS A 181 -10.28 -7.58 1.71
N GLY A 182 -10.75 -7.50 0.46
CA GLY A 182 -12.17 -7.38 0.11
C GLY A 182 -12.75 -5.98 0.34
N ALA A 183 -11.89 -4.99 0.56
CA ALA A 183 -12.27 -3.59 0.73
C ALA A 183 -12.47 -2.94 -0.64
N TRP A 184 -13.64 -3.18 -1.25
CA TRP A 184 -13.88 -2.82 -2.65
C TRP A 184 -13.88 -1.32 -2.92
N GLU A 185 -14.42 -0.50 -2.01
CA GLU A 185 -14.41 0.96 -2.20
C GLU A 185 -12.99 1.55 -2.15
N PRO A 186 -12.15 1.27 -1.13
CA PRO A 186 -10.75 1.68 -1.15
C PRO A 186 -9.96 1.12 -2.35
N ALA A 187 -10.21 -0.15 -2.73
CA ALA A 187 -9.58 -0.74 -3.91
C ALA A 187 -9.93 0.02 -5.19
N LEU A 188 -11.21 0.37 -5.36
CA LEU A 188 -11.70 1.11 -6.52
C LEU A 188 -11.18 2.55 -6.53
N PHE A 189 -11.08 3.20 -5.37
CA PHE A 189 -10.47 4.53 -5.23
C PHE A 189 -9.02 4.52 -5.76
N TRP A 190 -8.20 3.57 -5.29
CA TRP A 190 -6.81 3.48 -5.72
C TRP A 190 -6.67 3.03 -7.17
N ALA A 191 -7.55 2.16 -7.66
CA ALA A 191 -7.53 1.71 -9.05
C ALA A 191 -7.89 2.85 -10.02
N ARG A 192 -8.86 3.70 -9.69
CA ARG A 192 -9.17 4.90 -10.48
C ARG A 192 -8.02 5.90 -10.47
N ARG A 193 -7.40 6.10 -9.32
CA ARG A 193 -6.19 6.92 -9.23
C ARG A 193 -5.02 6.34 -10.03
N ALA A 194 -4.92 5.02 -10.16
CA ALA A 194 -3.95 4.38 -11.05
C ALA A 194 -4.31 4.64 -12.52
N GLU A 195 -5.59 4.58 -12.88
CA GLU A 195 -6.08 4.91 -14.22
C GLU A 195 -5.76 6.34 -14.64
N ASP A 196 -5.94 7.33 -13.74
CA ASP A 196 -5.55 8.73 -13.99
C ASP A 196 -4.04 8.91 -14.27
N LEU A 197 -3.21 8.00 -13.77
CA LEU A 197 -1.75 8.04 -13.87
C LEU A 197 -1.20 7.14 -14.97
N ALA A 198 -2.01 6.26 -15.54
CA ALA A 198 -1.55 5.26 -16.48
C ALA A 198 -0.99 5.91 -17.76
N GLU A 199 0.04 5.30 -18.33
CA GLU A 199 0.48 5.58 -19.71
C GLU A 199 -0.23 4.63 -20.69
N ASP A 200 -0.49 3.39 -20.27
CA ASP A 200 -1.36 2.44 -20.94
C ASP A 200 -2.73 2.40 -20.24
N PRO A 201 -3.80 2.94 -20.87
CA PRO A 201 -5.12 3.00 -20.26
C PRO A 201 -5.76 1.62 -20.07
N GLU A 202 -5.37 0.60 -20.84
CA GLU A 202 -6.01 -0.72 -20.79
C GLU A 202 -5.69 -1.48 -19.50
N GLU A 203 -4.44 -1.46 -19.05
CA GLU A 203 -4.02 -2.21 -17.85
C GLU A 203 -4.74 -1.70 -16.60
N ALA A 204 -4.78 -0.38 -16.42
CA ALA A 204 -5.46 0.24 -15.29
C ALA A 204 -6.98 0.04 -15.35
N ALA A 205 -7.58 0.17 -16.54
CA ALA A 205 -9.01 -0.09 -16.73
C ALA A 205 -9.39 -1.53 -16.42
N ARG A 206 -8.55 -2.52 -16.79
CA ARG A 206 -8.76 -3.93 -16.40
C ARG A 206 -8.75 -4.12 -14.88
N LEU A 207 -7.88 -3.41 -14.16
CA LEU A 207 -7.86 -3.45 -12.70
C LEU A 207 -9.19 -2.92 -12.13
N VAL A 208 -9.66 -1.75 -12.57
CA VAL A 208 -10.96 -1.17 -12.20
C VAL A 208 -12.10 -2.14 -12.50
N MET A 209 -12.18 -2.65 -13.74
CA MET A 209 -13.20 -3.62 -14.15
C MET A 209 -13.18 -4.89 -13.30
N SER A 210 -12.01 -5.40 -12.95
CA SER A 210 -11.87 -6.59 -12.11
C SER A 210 -12.33 -6.39 -10.66
N ILE A 211 -12.21 -5.16 -10.13
CA ILE A 211 -12.70 -4.80 -8.79
C ILE A 211 -14.22 -4.63 -8.83
N LEU A 212 -14.75 -3.97 -9.86
CA LEU A 212 -16.20 -3.81 -10.08
C LEU A 212 -16.90 -5.15 -10.30
N GLU A 213 -16.28 -6.09 -11.03
CA GLU A 213 -16.80 -7.45 -11.18
C GLU A 213 -16.88 -8.20 -9.84
N ARG A 214 -15.80 -8.19 -9.05
CA ARG A 214 -15.73 -8.89 -7.77
C ARG A 214 -16.59 -8.28 -6.67
N SER A 215 -16.85 -6.97 -6.75
CA SER A 215 -17.79 -6.27 -5.86
C SER A 215 -19.26 -6.43 -6.25
N GLY A 216 -19.55 -7.14 -7.36
CA GLY A 216 -20.90 -7.39 -7.85
C GLY A 216 -21.48 -6.27 -8.73
N ASN A 217 -20.74 -5.17 -8.93
CA ASN A 217 -21.16 -4.05 -9.78
C ASN A 217 -20.82 -4.28 -11.26
N ARG A 218 -21.46 -5.31 -11.84
CA ARG A 218 -21.28 -5.69 -13.26
C ARG A 218 -21.64 -4.57 -14.23
N ALA A 219 -22.70 -3.81 -13.93
CA ALA A 219 -23.13 -2.70 -14.77
C ALA A 219 -22.02 -1.64 -14.90
N ALA A 220 -21.39 -1.25 -13.79
CA ALA A 220 -20.27 -0.31 -13.83
C ALA A 220 -19.03 -0.90 -14.53
N ALA A 221 -18.75 -2.20 -14.36
CA ALA A 221 -17.64 -2.85 -15.06
C ALA A 221 -17.84 -2.84 -16.59
N LEU A 222 -19.05 -3.12 -17.08
CA LEU A 222 -19.37 -3.06 -18.51
C LEU A 222 -19.43 -1.62 -19.03
N SER A 223 -19.90 -0.68 -18.20
CA SER A 223 -19.85 0.74 -18.53
C SER A 223 -18.41 1.21 -18.73
N ARG A 224 -17.49 0.83 -17.84
CA ARG A 224 -16.07 1.19 -17.99
C ARG A 224 -15.45 0.56 -19.23
N TYR A 225 -15.75 -0.71 -19.53
CA TYR A 225 -15.32 -1.35 -20.78
C TYR A 225 -15.79 -0.57 -22.03
N ALA A 226 -17.05 -0.13 -22.05
CA ALA A 226 -17.60 0.63 -23.16
C ALA A 226 -16.89 1.99 -23.33
N SER A 227 -16.65 2.72 -22.22
CA SER A 227 -15.87 3.96 -22.22
C SER A 227 -14.45 3.74 -22.73
N LEU A 228 -13.73 2.73 -22.21
CA LEU A 228 -12.39 2.39 -22.68
C LEU A 228 -12.36 2.06 -24.17
N THR A 229 -13.36 1.32 -24.67
CA THR A 229 -13.45 0.98 -26.10
C THR A 229 -13.59 2.23 -26.97
N ALA A 230 -14.39 3.20 -26.52
CA ALA A 230 -14.55 4.47 -27.21
C ALA A 230 -13.26 5.29 -27.17
N GLU A 231 -12.61 5.41 -26.00
CA GLU A 231 -11.32 6.09 -25.80
C GLU A 231 -10.24 5.53 -26.75
N LEU A 232 -10.07 4.21 -26.80
CA LEU A 232 -9.08 3.57 -27.66
C LEU A 232 -9.35 3.77 -29.16
N SER A 233 -10.62 3.73 -29.55
CA SER A 233 -11.00 3.95 -30.94
C SER A 233 -10.80 5.39 -31.38
N GLU A 234 -11.02 6.36 -30.49
CA GLU A 234 -10.89 7.79 -30.79
C GLU A 234 -9.42 8.24 -30.79
N GLU A 235 -8.63 7.81 -29.81
CA GLU A 235 -7.25 8.28 -29.63
C GLU A 235 -6.25 7.47 -30.47
N PHE A 236 -6.48 6.16 -30.65
CA PHE A 236 -5.48 5.25 -31.21
C PHE A 236 -5.98 4.47 -32.44
N GLU A 237 -7.24 4.62 -32.86
CA GLU A 237 -7.87 3.86 -33.96
C GLU A 237 -7.76 2.33 -33.78
N ILE A 238 -7.66 1.85 -32.53
CA ILE A 238 -7.59 0.42 -32.19
C ILE A 238 -8.77 -0.01 -31.31
N GLY A 239 -9.03 -1.31 -31.31
CA GLY A 239 -9.96 -1.94 -30.37
C GLY A 239 -9.26 -2.45 -29.10
N PRO A 240 -10.01 -2.83 -28.05
CA PRO A 240 -9.43 -3.35 -26.81
C PRO A 240 -8.66 -4.65 -27.04
N SER A 241 -7.61 -4.86 -26.25
CA SER A 241 -6.82 -6.10 -26.24
C SER A 241 -7.66 -7.37 -25.95
N PRO A 242 -7.19 -8.57 -26.38
CA PRO A 242 -7.85 -9.84 -26.08
C PRO A 242 -8.11 -10.08 -24.59
N GLU A 243 -7.19 -9.67 -23.72
CA GLU A 243 -7.31 -9.77 -22.26
C GLU A 243 -8.47 -8.92 -21.73
N THR A 244 -8.60 -7.69 -22.23
CA THR A 244 -9.69 -6.77 -21.88
C THR A 244 -11.04 -7.30 -22.37
N GLN A 245 -11.08 -7.82 -23.60
CA GLN A 245 -12.28 -8.44 -24.18
C GLN A 245 -12.71 -9.69 -23.38
N ALA A 246 -11.77 -10.54 -22.99
CA ALA A 246 -12.04 -11.73 -22.18
C ALA A 246 -12.62 -11.38 -20.80
N LEU A 247 -12.09 -10.35 -20.15
CA LEU A 247 -12.64 -9.83 -18.89
C LEU A 247 -14.08 -9.32 -19.08
N ALA A 248 -14.35 -8.57 -20.13
CA ALA A 248 -15.70 -8.09 -20.42
C ALA A 248 -16.68 -9.24 -20.71
N ALA A 249 -16.25 -10.27 -21.45
CA ALA A 249 -17.06 -11.47 -21.69
C ALA A 249 -17.41 -12.20 -20.37
N LYS A 250 -16.44 -12.31 -19.45
CA LYS A 250 -16.66 -12.85 -18.10
C LYS A 250 -17.73 -12.04 -17.36
N VAL A 251 -17.67 -10.70 -17.41
CA VAL A 251 -18.63 -9.81 -16.74
C VAL A 251 -20.04 -9.91 -17.35
N ARG A 252 -20.14 -10.04 -18.68
CA ARG A 252 -21.42 -10.14 -19.43
C ARG A 252 -22.21 -11.41 -19.13
N THR A 253 -21.55 -12.47 -18.66
CA THR A 253 -22.20 -13.75 -18.41
C THR A 253 -23.07 -13.67 -17.14
N PRO A 254 -24.41 -13.74 -17.22
CA PRO A 254 -25.28 -13.68 -16.06
C PRO A 254 -25.16 -14.96 -15.22
N ILE A 255 -25.25 -14.84 -13.89
CA ILE A 255 -25.51 -15.98 -13.02
C ILE A 255 -27.00 -16.32 -13.21
N ARG A 256 -27.28 -17.44 -13.88
CA ARG A 256 -28.63 -17.98 -14.08
C ARG A 256 -29.25 -18.39 -12.73
N PRO A 257 -30.53 -18.12 -12.44
CA PRO A 257 -31.23 -18.79 -11.34
C PRO A 257 -31.32 -20.28 -11.65
N LEU A 258 -30.89 -21.14 -10.74
CA LEU A 258 -30.88 -22.60 -10.88
C LEU A 258 -32.22 -23.14 -11.43
N PRO A 259 -32.26 -23.76 -12.62
CA PRO A 259 -33.35 -24.65 -12.99
C PRO A 259 -33.13 -26.00 -12.29
N SER A 260 -34.23 -26.58 -11.83
CA SER A 260 -34.32 -27.93 -11.31
C SER A 260 -33.58 -28.96 -12.19
N VAL A 261 -32.64 -29.67 -11.56
CA VAL A 261 -32.07 -30.99 -11.87
C VAL A 261 -32.41 -31.55 -13.26
N THR A 262 -31.47 -31.44 -14.21
CA THR A 262 -30.85 -32.55 -14.97
C THR A 262 -29.85 -31.97 -16.00
N ASP A 263 -28.68 -32.60 -16.10
CA ASP A 263 -27.56 -32.46 -17.07
C ASP A 263 -26.57 -31.27 -17.03
N GLU A 264 -25.44 -31.57 -16.37
CA GLU A 264 -24.03 -31.24 -16.65
C GLU A 264 -23.62 -29.86 -17.22
N ARG A 265 -23.17 -28.97 -16.31
CA ARG A 265 -22.03 -28.02 -16.47
C ARG A 265 -21.67 -27.42 -15.09
N ILE A 266 -20.45 -27.69 -14.62
CA ILE A 266 -19.95 -27.37 -13.25
C ILE A 266 -19.84 -25.84 -13.04
N ASP A 267 -20.48 -25.33 -11.98
CA ASP A 267 -20.57 -23.90 -11.68
C ASP A 267 -19.44 -23.41 -10.73
N GLY A 268 -19.16 -22.09 -10.74
CA GLY A 268 -18.13 -21.48 -9.90
C GLY A 268 -18.49 -21.34 -8.41
N SER A 269 -19.78 -21.44 -8.04
CA SER A 269 -20.24 -21.47 -6.65
C SER A 269 -19.87 -22.82 -6.01
N ASP A 270 -20.02 -23.91 -6.75
CA ASP A 270 -19.55 -25.25 -6.44
C ASP A 270 -18.03 -25.30 -6.42
N PHE A 271 -17.31 -24.55 -7.25
CA PHE A 271 -15.84 -24.47 -7.14
C PHE A 271 -15.37 -23.82 -5.83
N PHE A 272 -15.92 -22.66 -5.45
CA PHE A 272 -15.58 -22.03 -4.17
C PHE A 272 -16.11 -22.82 -2.97
N LYS A 273 -17.30 -23.39 -3.09
CA LYS A 273 -17.85 -24.29 -2.08
C LYS A 273 -17.01 -25.56 -1.96
N ASN A 274 -16.54 -26.17 -3.05
CA ASN A 274 -15.65 -27.33 -3.05
C ASN A 274 -14.25 -26.97 -2.51
N ILE A 275 -13.72 -25.77 -2.77
CA ILE A 275 -12.46 -25.31 -2.17
C ILE A 275 -12.62 -25.13 -0.66
N VAL A 276 -13.67 -24.45 -0.22
CA VAL A 276 -13.89 -24.20 1.22
C VAL A 276 -14.29 -25.48 1.94
N GLU A 277 -15.10 -26.35 1.32
CA GLU A 277 -15.52 -27.64 1.86
C GLU A 277 -14.41 -28.69 1.82
N GLY A 278 -13.50 -28.60 0.86
CA GLY A 278 -12.30 -29.43 0.72
C GLY A 278 -11.05 -28.90 1.44
N ALA A 279 -11.10 -27.70 2.03
CA ALA A 279 -9.98 -27.14 2.76
C ALA A 279 -9.60 -28.00 3.98
N PHE A 280 -8.30 -28.11 4.23
CA PHE A 280 -7.77 -28.75 5.44
C PHE A 280 -7.87 -27.85 6.67
N ASP A 281 -7.73 -26.53 6.47
CA ASP A 281 -7.89 -25.54 7.53
C ASP A 281 -9.38 -25.34 7.87
N VAL A 282 -9.65 -25.06 9.14
CA VAL A 282 -10.99 -24.78 9.65
C VAL A 282 -11.38 -23.37 9.22
N ILE A 283 -12.54 -23.22 8.57
CA ILE A 283 -13.07 -21.93 8.13
C ILE A 283 -14.47 -21.78 8.73
N TYR A 284 -14.71 -20.68 9.46
CA TYR A 284 -16.01 -20.40 10.06
C TYR A 284 -16.34 -18.90 10.10
N CYS A 285 -17.63 -18.60 10.25
CA CYS A 285 -18.12 -17.25 10.52
C CYS A 285 -19.01 -17.27 11.76
N THR A 286 -19.04 -16.15 12.49
CA THR A 286 -19.99 -15.90 13.56
C THR A 286 -20.79 -14.63 13.29
N ASP A 287 -21.93 -14.48 13.97
CA ASP A 287 -22.57 -13.18 14.14
C ASP A 287 -21.82 -12.32 15.17
N ALA A 288 -22.28 -11.08 15.38
CA ALA A 288 -21.70 -10.13 16.33
C ALA A 288 -21.77 -10.60 17.81
N LYS A 289 -22.64 -11.57 18.12
CA LYS A 289 -22.79 -12.16 19.46
C LYS A 289 -21.90 -13.39 19.65
N GLY A 290 -21.20 -13.83 18.61
CA GLY A 290 -20.29 -14.98 18.64
C GLY A 290 -20.96 -16.32 18.34
N PHE A 291 -22.20 -16.34 17.82
CA PHE A 291 -22.85 -17.57 17.38
C PHE A 291 -22.41 -17.94 15.97
N PHE A 292 -22.05 -19.21 15.75
CA PHE A 292 -21.66 -19.67 14.41
C PHE A 292 -22.80 -19.50 13.40
N THR A 293 -22.51 -18.81 12.29
CA THR A 293 -23.40 -18.66 11.13
C THR A 293 -22.96 -19.52 9.96
N TYR A 294 -21.69 -19.93 9.96
CA TYR A 294 -21.11 -20.81 8.95
C TYR A 294 -19.92 -21.60 9.53
N GLY A 295 -19.71 -22.82 9.04
CA GLY A 295 -18.51 -23.62 9.31
C GLY A 295 -18.30 -24.67 8.22
N ASN A 296 -17.06 -24.82 7.76
CA ASN A 296 -16.68 -25.83 6.78
C ASN A 296 -16.52 -27.23 7.41
N PRO A 297 -16.45 -28.32 6.62
CA PRO A 297 -16.29 -29.68 7.12
C PRO A 297 -15.02 -29.92 7.94
N ALA A 298 -13.93 -29.17 7.69
CA ALA A 298 -12.74 -29.24 8.53
C ALA A 298 -13.03 -28.84 9.98
N GLY A 299 -13.84 -27.81 10.21
CA GLY A 299 -14.29 -27.42 11.55
C GLY A 299 -15.04 -28.54 12.26
N ALA A 300 -15.97 -29.21 11.57
CA ALA A 300 -16.70 -30.37 12.12
C ALA A 300 -15.75 -31.52 12.52
N ARG A 301 -14.74 -31.82 11.68
CA ARG A 301 -13.73 -32.86 11.97
C ARG A 301 -12.84 -32.51 13.16
N VAL A 302 -12.42 -31.26 13.28
CA VAL A 302 -11.53 -30.81 14.37
C VAL A 302 -12.29 -30.70 15.69
N LEU A 303 -13.52 -30.17 15.67
CA LEU A 303 -14.35 -29.98 16.87
C LEU A 303 -15.09 -31.26 17.31
N GLY A 304 -15.22 -32.25 16.41
CA GLY A 304 -15.91 -33.50 16.68
C GLY A 304 -17.43 -33.35 16.81
N CYS A 305 -18.02 -32.36 16.16
CA CYS A 305 -19.47 -32.13 16.12
C CYS A 305 -19.98 -32.03 14.68
N SER A 306 -21.26 -32.33 14.45
CA SER A 306 -21.84 -32.11 13.12
C SER A 306 -22.00 -30.62 12.83
N ARG A 307 -22.14 -30.25 11.55
CA ARG A 307 -22.33 -28.85 11.14
C ARG A 307 -23.62 -28.27 11.72
N GLU A 308 -24.69 -29.06 11.75
CA GLU A 308 -25.99 -28.69 12.31
C GLU A 308 -25.90 -28.43 13.82
N GLN A 309 -24.99 -29.12 14.51
CA GLN A 309 -24.70 -28.88 15.92
C GLN A 309 -23.83 -27.66 16.17
N LEU A 310 -23.09 -27.19 15.15
CA LEU A 310 -22.18 -26.06 15.25
C LEU A 310 -22.93 -24.74 15.06
N ILE A 311 -23.81 -24.66 14.04
CA ILE A 311 -24.57 -23.44 13.73
C ILE A 311 -25.46 -23.05 14.92
N GLY A 312 -25.41 -21.77 15.30
CA GLY A 312 -26.16 -21.24 16.42
C GLY A 312 -25.58 -21.53 17.81
N ARG A 313 -24.40 -22.19 17.91
CA ARG A 313 -23.65 -22.29 19.17
C ARG A 313 -22.64 -21.18 19.33
N LEU A 314 -22.30 -20.87 20.58
CA LEU A 314 -21.30 -19.87 20.90
C LEU A 314 -19.89 -20.46 20.70
N TYR A 315 -18.99 -19.71 20.07
CA TYR A 315 -17.61 -20.19 19.83
C TYR A 315 -16.87 -20.59 21.11
N LEU A 316 -17.16 -19.93 22.25
CA LEU A 316 -16.58 -20.21 23.56
C LEU A 316 -16.94 -21.59 24.12
N ASP A 317 -18.02 -22.22 23.64
CA ASP A 317 -18.44 -23.55 24.10
C ASP A 317 -17.38 -24.62 23.81
N PHE A 318 -16.57 -24.40 22.77
CA PHE A 318 -15.53 -25.32 22.30
C PHE A 318 -14.15 -25.04 22.92
N VAL A 319 -14.00 -23.90 23.59
CA VAL A 319 -12.74 -23.46 24.21
C VAL A 319 -12.64 -24.04 25.61
N ARG A 320 -11.45 -24.48 26.02
CA ARG A 320 -11.21 -24.93 27.40
C ARG A 320 -11.63 -23.84 28.40
N PRO A 321 -12.34 -24.18 29.50
CA PRO A 321 -12.90 -23.20 30.44
C PRO A 321 -11.90 -22.15 30.91
N GLU A 322 -10.67 -22.56 31.19
CA GLU A 322 -9.58 -21.70 31.70
C GLU A 322 -9.16 -20.61 30.70
N TYR A 323 -9.42 -20.79 29.41
CA TYR A 323 -9.03 -19.88 28.32
C TYR A 323 -10.17 -18.98 27.85
N ARG A 324 -11.41 -19.24 28.28
CA ARG A 324 -12.61 -18.53 27.78
C ARG A 324 -12.57 -17.03 28.07
N ASN A 325 -12.20 -16.64 29.29
CA ASN A 325 -12.17 -15.22 29.69
C ASN A 325 -11.09 -14.45 28.91
N ALA A 326 -9.88 -14.99 28.83
CA ALA A 326 -8.78 -14.37 28.09
C ALA A 326 -9.11 -14.22 26.59
N MET A 327 -9.74 -15.24 25.99
CA MET A 327 -10.20 -15.18 24.62
C MET A 327 -11.32 -14.15 24.40
N LEU A 328 -12.31 -14.11 25.31
CA LEU A 328 -13.39 -13.13 25.24
C LEU A 328 -12.84 -11.70 25.31
N GLU A 329 -11.94 -11.42 26.25
CA GLU A 329 -11.28 -10.12 26.35
C GLU A 329 -10.47 -9.76 25.10
N PHE A 330 -9.77 -10.74 24.52
CA PHE A 330 -9.02 -10.55 23.28
C PHE A 330 -9.92 -10.10 22.12
N TYR A 331 -11.06 -10.77 21.93
CA TYR A 331 -11.99 -10.42 20.86
C TYR A 331 -12.84 -9.19 21.15
N LEU A 332 -13.18 -8.92 22.41
CA LEU A 332 -13.77 -7.64 22.80
C LEU A 332 -12.84 -6.48 22.49
N ARG A 333 -11.53 -6.63 22.74
CA ARG A 333 -10.54 -5.62 22.36
C ARG A 333 -10.45 -5.45 20.85
N GLN A 334 -10.46 -6.55 20.08
CA GLN A 334 -10.50 -6.49 18.62
C GLN A 334 -11.68 -5.66 18.12
N ILE A 335 -12.87 -5.89 18.68
CA ILE A 335 -14.10 -5.18 18.31
C ILE A 335 -14.06 -3.71 18.76
N GLN A 336 -13.67 -3.44 20.01
CA GLN A 336 -13.65 -2.08 20.58
C GLN A 336 -12.60 -1.18 19.93
N GLN A 337 -11.45 -1.74 19.56
CA GLN A 337 -10.33 -1.00 18.95
C GLN A 337 -10.35 -1.05 17.42
N ASN A 338 -11.39 -1.66 16.83
CA ASN A 338 -11.53 -1.90 15.40
C ASN A 338 -10.26 -2.46 14.75
N ILE A 339 -9.70 -3.52 15.35
CA ILE A 339 -8.51 -4.19 14.82
C ILE A 339 -8.97 -5.12 13.69
N PRO A 340 -8.57 -4.88 12.43
CA PRO A 340 -9.19 -5.55 11.29
C PRO A 340 -8.90 -7.06 11.27
N ILE A 341 -7.70 -7.47 11.68
CA ILE A 341 -7.27 -8.87 11.73
C ILE A 341 -6.45 -9.10 12.99
N THR A 342 -6.71 -10.22 13.68
CA THR A 342 -5.95 -10.66 14.84
C THR A 342 -5.52 -12.11 14.67
N TYR A 343 -4.42 -12.50 15.33
CA TYR A 343 -3.98 -13.89 15.44
C TYR A 343 -4.03 -14.34 16.89
N TYR A 344 -4.59 -15.51 17.16
CA TYR A 344 -4.68 -16.07 18.51
C TYR A 344 -4.55 -17.59 18.51
N GLU A 345 -3.79 -18.14 19.47
CA GLU A 345 -3.61 -19.58 19.67
C GLU A 345 -4.29 -20.04 20.97
N PHE A 346 -5.10 -21.09 20.93
CA PHE A 346 -5.86 -21.55 22.10
C PHE A 346 -6.18 -23.05 22.04
N PRO A 347 -6.37 -23.70 23.19
CA PRO A 347 -6.77 -25.09 23.25
C PRO A 347 -8.29 -25.27 23.16
N VAL A 348 -8.70 -26.15 22.26
CA VAL A 348 -10.06 -26.61 22.05
C VAL A 348 -10.26 -27.96 22.73
N LEU A 349 -11.41 -28.15 23.37
CA LEU A 349 -11.83 -29.43 23.94
C LEU A 349 -12.75 -30.15 22.94
N ARG A 350 -12.29 -31.30 22.42
CA ARG A 350 -13.10 -32.16 21.55
C ARG A 350 -14.09 -32.96 22.37
N LYS A 351 -15.19 -33.40 21.73
CA LYS A 351 -16.19 -34.29 22.35
C LYS A 351 -15.62 -35.62 22.86
N ASP A 352 -14.50 -36.10 22.31
CA ASP A 352 -13.81 -37.32 22.72
C ASP A 352 -12.82 -37.09 23.89
N GLY A 353 -12.78 -35.87 24.44
CA GLY A 353 -11.90 -35.49 25.56
C GLY A 353 -10.48 -35.11 25.16
N LYS A 354 -10.11 -35.17 23.88
CA LYS A 354 -8.78 -34.75 23.41
C LYS A 354 -8.68 -33.24 23.29
N VAL A 355 -7.49 -32.71 23.58
CA VAL A 355 -7.16 -31.29 23.41
C VAL A 355 -6.47 -31.09 22.06
N VAL A 356 -6.96 -30.14 21.27
CA VAL A 356 -6.33 -29.68 20.04
C VAL A 356 -5.99 -28.21 20.17
N TRP A 357 -4.78 -27.82 19.81
CA TRP A 357 -4.41 -26.41 19.75
C TRP A 357 -4.75 -25.83 18.39
N LEU A 358 -5.53 -24.75 18.38
CA LEU A 358 -5.84 -23.99 17.18
C LEU A 358 -5.12 -22.65 17.19
N GLY A 359 -4.43 -22.35 16.10
CA GLY A 359 -3.97 -21.00 15.77
C GLY A 359 -4.87 -20.42 14.69
N GLN A 360 -5.48 -19.27 14.96
CA GLN A 360 -6.46 -18.69 14.04
C GLN A 360 -6.19 -17.23 13.71
N ASN A 361 -6.41 -16.88 12.44
CA ASN A 361 -6.54 -15.51 11.99
C ASN A 361 -8.02 -15.15 11.97
N VAL A 362 -8.41 -14.09 12.67
CA VAL A 362 -9.79 -13.64 12.81
C VAL A 362 -9.94 -12.24 12.26
N GLN A 363 -10.76 -12.11 11.22
CA GLN A 363 -11.16 -10.86 10.62
C GLN A 363 -12.46 -10.36 11.26
N LEU A 364 -12.49 -9.09 11.66
CA LEU A 364 -13.72 -8.42 12.08
C LEU A 364 -14.58 -8.12 10.83
N MET A 365 -15.84 -8.56 10.84
CA MET A 365 -16.81 -8.24 9.80
C MET A 365 -17.59 -7.00 10.23
N GLU A 366 -17.61 -5.97 9.40
CA GLU A 366 -18.33 -4.72 9.64
C GLU A 366 -19.32 -4.39 8.52
N GLU A 367 -20.44 -3.78 8.88
CA GLU A 367 -21.43 -3.22 7.95
C GLU A 367 -21.84 -1.83 8.46
N ASN A 368 -21.73 -0.81 7.62
CA ASN A 368 -22.04 0.59 7.97
C ASN A 368 -21.36 1.08 9.26
N GLY A 369 -20.10 0.67 9.49
CA GLY A 369 -19.32 1.04 10.68
C GLY A 369 -19.77 0.35 11.97
N ARG A 370 -20.54 -0.74 11.88
CA ARG A 370 -20.92 -1.59 13.03
C ARG A 370 -20.38 -3.01 12.85
N PRO A 371 -19.84 -3.63 13.92
CA PRO A 371 -19.41 -5.01 13.86
C PRO A 371 -20.62 -5.94 13.72
N VAL A 372 -20.66 -6.71 12.63
CA VAL A 372 -21.73 -7.68 12.32
C VAL A 372 -21.33 -9.12 12.58
N GLY A 373 -20.04 -9.39 12.80
CA GLY A 373 -19.56 -10.71 13.18
C GLY A 373 -18.05 -10.91 12.99
N LEU A 374 -17.61 -12.16 13.05
CA LEU A 374 -16.21 -12.54 12.86
C LEU A 374 -16.08 -13.58 11.74
N ARG A 375 -15.00 -13.51 10.97
CA ARG A 375 -14.61 -14.53 10.00
C ARG A 375 -13.25 -15.09 10.38
N ALA A 376 -13.14 -16.40 10.50
CA ALA A 376 -11.94 -17.02 11.01
C ALA A 376 -11.42 -18.13 10.09
N ILE A 377 -10.10 -18.20 9.99
CA ILE A 377 -9.37 -19.34 9.44
C ILE A 377 -8.47 -19.87 10.55
N ALA A 378 -8.69 -21.11 10.98
CA ALA A 378 -7.98 -21.76 12.06
C ALA A 378 -7.24 -23.00 11.56
N ARG A 379 -6.01 -23.18 12.06
CA ARG A 379 -5.16 -24.32 11.75
C ARG A 379 -4.80 -25.07 13.03
N ASP A 380 -4.72 -26.39 12.93
CA ASP A 380 -4.18 -27.22 14.00
C ASP A 380 -2.67 -26.94 14.17
N VAL A 381 -2.31 -26.42 15.33
CA VAL A 381 -0.93 -26.11 15.72
C VAL A 381 -0.48 -27.00 16.88
N THR A 382 -1.14 -28.13 17.12
CA THR A 382 -0.83 -29.06 18.21
C THR A 382 0.60 -29.59 18.11
N ALA A 383 1.04 -29.99 16.92
CA ALA A 383 2.41 -30.47 16.72
C ALA A 383 3.46 -29.39 17.06
N LYS A 384 3.20 -28.14 16.67
CA LYS A 384 4.03 -26.98 17.01
C LYS A 384 4.08 -26.76 18.53
N LYS A 385 2.92 -26.80 19.20
CA LYS A 385 2.83 -26.62 20.66
C LYS A 385 3.51 -27.72 21.46
N VAL A 386 3.40 -28.96 21.02
CA VAL A 386 4.11 -30.09 21.65
C VAL A 386 5.62 -29.94 21.50
N ALA A 387 6.10 -29.51 20.31
CA ALA A 387 7.52 -29.24 20.10
C ALA A 387 8.04 -28.10 21.00
N GLU A 388 7.31 -26.98 21.07
CA GLU A 388 7.63 -25.85 21.96
C GLU A 388 7.74 -26.31 23.44
N GLN A 389 6.77 -27.10 23.92
CA GLN A 389 6.77 -27.60 25.30
C GLN A 389 7.93 -28.57 25.60
N LEU A 390 8.33 -29.40 24.64
CA LEU A 390 9.48 -30.29 24.77
C LEU A 390 10.80 -29.51 24.82
N GLU A 391 10.94 -28.47 24.00
CA GLU A 391 12.10 -27.58 24.02
C GLU A 391 12.20 -26.77 25.31
N GLU A 392 11.08 -26.24 25.81
CA GLU A 392 11.00 -25.51 27.08
C GLU A 392 11.33 -26.44 28.26
N SER A 393 10.77 -27.64 28.30
CA SER A 393 11.07 -28.65 29.32
C SER A 393 12.55 -29.06 29.28
N GLY A 394 13.13 -29.20 28.08
CA GLY A 394 14.55 -29.48 27.90
C GLY A 394 15.49 -28.31 28.24
N ARG A 395 15.03 -27.06 28.11
CA ARG A 395 15.76 -25.86 28.57
C ARG A 395 15.71 -25.73 30.09
N VAL A 396 14.56 -25.96 30.71
CA VAL A 396 14.40 -25.95 32.17
C VAL A 396 15.19 -27.09 32.83
N ALA A 397 15.24 -28.27 32.22
CA ALA A 397 16.05 -29.38 32.70
C ALA A 397 17.57 -29.10 32.60
N ARG A 398 18.02 -28.46 31.51
CA ARG A 398 19.44 -28.06 31.34
C ARG A 398 19.85 -26.90 32.23
N GLY A 399 18.93 -25.99 32.57
CA GLY A 399 19.17 -24.90 33.52
C GLY A 399 19.17 -25.29 35.00
N ARG A 400 18.74 -26.51 35.35
CA ARG A 400 18.80 -27.07 36.72
C ARG A 400 19.95 -28.04 36.94
N ALA A 401 20.67 -28.43 35.88
CA ALA A 401 21.81 -29.34 35.92
C ALA A 401 23.17 -28.63 35.80
N SER A 402 23.16 -27.30 35.72
CA SER A 402 24.29 -26.39 35.92
C SER A 402 24.07 -25.61 37.21
#